data_AF-A0A7W0YPW8-F1
#
_entry.id   AF-A0A7W0YPW8-F1
#
_cell.length_a   1.000
_cell.length_b   1.000
_cell.length_c   1.000
_cell.angle_alpha   90.00
_cell.angle_beta   90.00
_cell.angle_gamma   90.00
#
_symmetry.space_group_name_H-M   'P 1'
#
loop_
_entity.id
_entity.type
_entity.pdbx_description
1 polymer ?
#
loop_
_entity_poly.entity_id
_entity_poly.type
_entity_poly.pdbx_seq_one_letter_code
_entity_poly.pdbx_strand_id
1 'polypeptide(L)'
;MSHLLGDEPRVFAAREETDRDGKDTGRYWAAGAAAVRWVVGAHGQEAEGLRRALADLTGFPGVLVEGNRMVGAIEPELAILVAHPGQREVKATARRILDRVDALYVPDSSAARAARQDPAPLAGERSGSRRWPVWGPQDLDRIGADLRGRES
;
A
#
# COMPACT_ATOMS: atom_id res chain seq x y z
N MET A 1 -8.76 -16.35 18.15
CA MET A 1 -9.03 -14.88 18.13
C MET A 1 -7.83 -14.18 18.73
N SER A 2 -7.26 -13.20 18.02
CA SER A 2 -6.10 -12.46 18.53
C SER A 2 -6.50 -11.67 19.77
N HIS A 3 -5.73 -11.77 20.86
CA HIS A 3 -5.93 -11.02 22.11
C HIS A 3 -5.75 -9.50 21.94
N LEU A 4 -5.40 -9.06 20.73
CA LEU A 4 -5.20 -7.65 20.39
C LEU A 4 -6.49 -6.96 19.92
N LEU A 5 -7.55 -7.70 19.60
CA LEU A 5 -8.83 -7.12 19.20
C LEU A 5 -9.62 -6.63 20.42
N GLY A 6 -10.32 -5.50 20.27
CA GLY A 6 -11.18 -4.93 21.30
C GLY A 6 -12.31 -4.10 20.69
N ASP A 7 -13.08 -3.43 21.55
CA ASP A 7 -14.24 -2.61 21.16
C ASP A 7 -13.86 -1.40 20.30
N GLU A 8 -12.61 -0.95 20.40
CA GLU A 8 -12.03 0.12 19.58
C GLU A 8 -10.76 -0.34 18.84
N PRO A 9 -10.44 0.25 17.68
CA PRO A 9 -9.17 0.00 17.02
C PRO A 9 -8.02 0.52 17.88
N ARG A 10 -6.95 -0.27 17.93
CA ARG A 10 -5.70 0.05 18.61
C ARG A 10 -4.66 0.48 17.60
N VAL A 11 -3.87 1.48 17.96
CA VAL A 11 -2.74 1.97 17.17
C VAL A 11 -1.48 1.83 18.01
N PHE A 12 -0.59 0.92 17.62
CA PHE A 12 0.73 0.79 18.24
C PHE A 12 1.70 1.77 17.59
N ALA A 13 2.50 2.45 18.41
CA ALA A 13 3.39 3.52 17.97
C ALA A 13 4.83 3.36 18.47
N ALA A 14 5.04 2.69 19.60
CA ALA A 14 6.37 2.49 20.14
C ALA A 14 7.16 1.53 19.25
N ARG A 15 8.47 1.76 19.13
CA ARG A 15 9.33 0.94 18.26
C ARG A 15 9.41 -0.48 18.78
N GLU A 16 9.39 -0.69 20.08
CA GLU A 16 9.40 -2.00 20.74
C GLU A 16 8.15 -2.85 20.38
N GLU A 17 7.05 -2.17 20.04
CA GLU A 17 5.79 -2.81 19.65
C GLU A 17 5.73 -3.10 18.15
N THR A 18 6.33 -2.22 17.34
CA THR A 18 6.20 -2.20 15.88
C THR A 18 7.40 -2.79 15.14
N ASP A 19 8.59 -2.78 15.73
CA ASP A 19 9.81 -3.38 15.17
C ASP A 19 9.82 -4.88 15.48
N ARG A 20 9.13 -5.63 14.61
CA ARG A 20 8.94 -7.08 14.75
C ARG A 20 9.59 -7.78 13.58
N ASP A 21 10.53 -8.66 13.89
CA ASP A 21 11.23 -9.44 12.88
C ASP A 21 10.24 -10.30 12.07
N GLY A 22 10.49 -10.40 10.76
CA GLY A 22 9.62 -11.08 9.80
C GLY A 22 8.25 -10.44 9.57
N LYS A 23 7.96 -9.25 10.12
CA LYS A 23 6.73 -8.48 9.88
C LYS A 23 6.98 -7.28 8.97
N ASP A 24 5.93 -6.82 8.28
CA ASP A 24 6.03 -5.63 7.41
C ASP A 24 6.42 -4.38 8.18
N THR A 25 5.95 -4.23 9.41
CA THR A 25 6.34 -3.12 10.30
C THR A 25 7.84 -3.11 10.62
N GLY A 26 8.47 -4.28 10.80
CA GLY A 26 9.92 -4.39 10.94
C GLY A 26 10.67 -4.06 9.64
N ARG A 27 10.12 -4.44 8.48
CA ARG A 27 10.68 -4.06 7.17
C ARG A 27 10.64 -2.54 6.96
N TYR A 28 9.58 -1.86 7.40
CA TYR A 28 9.50 -0.39 7.33
C TYR A 28 10.58 0.28 8.18
N TRP A 29 10.83 -0.22 9.39
CA TRP A 29 11.95 0.26 10.20
C TRP A 29 13.30 0.01 9.55
N ALA A 30 13.53 -1.21 9.02
CA ALA A 30 14.77 -1.55 8.32
C ALA A 30 15.01 -0.69 7.05
N ALA A 31 13.94 -0.27 6.38
CA ALA A 31 13.98 0.64 5.24
C ALA A 31 14.22 2.11 5.62
N GLY A 32 14.27 2.44 6.92
CA GLY A 32 14.55 3.80 7.40
C GLY A 32 13.32 4.67 7.63
N ALA A 33 12.13 4.09 7.82
CA ALA A 33 10.96 4.86 8.22
C ALA A 33 11.24 5.66 9.51
N ALA A 34 10.87 6.94 9.52
CA ALA A 34 11.06 7.80 10.68
C ALA A 34 10.05 7.50 11.81
N ALA A 35 8.88 6.98 11.45
CA ALA A 35 7.87 6.47 12.37
C ALA A 35 7.06 5.35 11.71
N VAL A 36 6.59 4.40 12.52
CA VAL A 36 5.68 3.33 12.09
C VAL A 36 4.46 3.32 13.02
N ARG A 37 3.28 3.13 12.44
CA ARG A 37 2.03 2.90 13.16
C ARG A 37 1.46 1.56 12.74
N TRP A 38 1.16 0.69 13.70
CA TRP A 38 0.49 -0.58 13.45
C TRP A 38 -0.94 -0.52 13.96
N VAL A 39 -1.88 -0.52 13.01
CA VAL A 39 -3.32 -0.49 13.30
C VAL A 39 -3.84 -1.92 13.46
N VAL A 40 -4.46 -2.20 14.60
CA VAL A 40 -5.15 -3.46 14.88
C VAL A 40 -6.61 -3.15 15.20
N GLY A 41 -7.52 -3.66 14.38
CA GLY A 41 -8.95 -3.48 14.57
C GLY A 41 -9.73 -4.69 14.05
N ALA A 42 -10.93 -4.86 14.58
CA ALA A 42 -11.94 -5.77 14.05
C ALA A 42 -12.53 -5.23 12.74
N HIS A 43 -13.31 -6.06 12.07
CA HIS A 43 -14.02 -5.63 10.87
C HIS A 43 -14.97 -4.47 11.17
N GLY A 44 -14.92 -3.41 10.36
CA GLY A 44 -15.66 -2.16 10.55
C GLY A 44 -14.85 -1.07 11.27
N GLN A 45 -13.73 -1.41 11.91
CA GLN A 45 -12.88 -0.46 12.63
C GLN A 45 -11.72 0.09 11.77
N GLU A 46 -11.56 -0.37 10.53
CA GLU A 46 -10.40 -0.04 9.69
C GLU A 46 -10.23 1.46 9.45
N ALA A 47 -11.32 2.17 9.13
CA ALA A 47 -11.29 3.60 8.83
C ALA A 47 -10.92 4.45 10.05
N GLU A 48 -11.51 4.14 11.21
CA GLU A 48 -11.22 4.85 12.45
C GLU A 48 -9.79 4.58 12.94
N GLY A 49 -9.32 3.33 12.84
CA GLY A 49 -7.94 2.98 13.17
C GLY A 49 -6.93 3.70 12.29
N LEU A 50 -7.20 3.77 10.98
CA LEU A 50 -6.38 4.53 10.03
C LEU A 50 -6.37 6.02 10.34
N ARG A 51 -7.54 6.62 10.62
CA ARG A 51 -7.65 8.04 10.96
C ARG A 51 -6.81 8.40 12.18
N ARG A 52 -6.86 7.57 13.24
CA ARG A 52 -6.04 7.73 14.44
C ARG A 52 -4.55 7.65 14.12
N ALA A 53 -4.14 6.66 13.33
CA ALA A 53 -2.74 6.51 12.93
C ALA A 53 -2.23 7.68 12.08
N LEU A 54 -3.05 8.21 11.17
CA LEU A 54 -2.67 9.35 10.32
C LEU A 54 -2.57 10.67 11.11
N ALA A 55 -3.42 10.86 12.12
CA ALA A 55 -3.34 12.05 12.97
C ALA A 55 -1.97 12.18 13.67
N ASP A 56 -1.39 11.05 14.08
CA ASP A 56 -0.05 10.98 14.67
C ASP A 56 1.10 11.28 13.69
N LEU A 57 0.82 11.25 12.38
CA LEU A 57 1.84 11.31 11.32
C LEU A 57 1.78 12.62 10.51
N THR A 58 1.00 13.60 10.95
CA THR A 58 0.80 14.89 10.26
C THR A 58 2.07 15.73 10.08
N GLY A 59 3.12 15.49 10.88
CA GLY A 59 4.40 16.21 10.80
C GLY A 59 5.44 15.58 9.86
N PHE A 60 5.11 14.48 9.17
CA PHE A 60 6.04 13.80 8.25
C PHE A 60 5.79 14.24 6.81
N PRO A 61 6.85 14.28 5.96
CA PRO A 61 6.72 14.68 4.55
C PRO A 61 5.89 13.68 3.71
N GLY A 62 5.72 12.45 4.19
CA GLY A 62 4.90 11.47 3.51
C GLY A 62 4.60 10.28 4.39
N VAL A 63 3.47 9.63 4.11
CA VAL A 63 3.03 8.43 4.82
C VAL A 63 2.72 7.33 3.82
N LEU A 64 3.38 6.19 3.99
CA LEU A 64 3.05 4.96 3.26
C LEU A 64 1.97 4.20 4.04
N VAL A 65 0.85 3.90 3.39
CA VAL A 65 -0.22 3.06 3.95
C VAL A 65 -0.29 1.75 3.17
N GLU A 66 -0.15 0.63 3.87
CA GLU A 66 -0.29 -0.69 3.28
C GLU A 66 -1.68 -1.28 3.55
N GLY A 67 -2.27 -1.91 2.53
CA GLY A 67 -3.47 -2.73 2.67
C GLY A 67 -4.64 -2.27 1.81
N ASN A 68 -5.18 -3.19 1.01
CA ASN A 68 -6.24 -2.87 0.03
C ASN A 68 -7.54 -2.36 0.66
N ARG A 69 -7.82 -2.69 1.93
CA ARG A 69 -9.03 -2.21 2.62
C ARG A 69 -8.95 -0.72 2.95
N MET A 70 -7.74 -0.16 3.00
CA MET A 70 -7.48 1.23 3.36
C MET A 70 -7.76 2.19 2.21
N VAL A 71 -7.53 1.77 0.97
CA VAL A 71 -7.87 2.56 -0.23
C VAL A 71 -9.36 2.93 -0.22
N GLY A 72 -10.23 2.12 0.38
CA GLY A 72 -11.65 2.42 0.59
C GLY A 72 -11.93 3.57 1.56
N ALA A 73 -11.06 3.77 2.55
CA ALA A 73 -11.30 4.61 3.72
C ALA A 73 -10.65 6.01 3.63
N ILE A 74 -9.68 6.19 2.75
CA ILE A 74 -9.00 7.47 2.49
C ILE A 74 -8.93 7.72 0.98
N GLU A 75 -8.65 8.98 0.61
CA GLU A 75 -8.25 9.35 -0.74
C GLU A 75 -6.73 9.62 -0.73
N PRO A 76 -5.91 8.66 -1.18
CA PRO A 76 -4.46 8.85 -1.21
C PRO A 76 -4.05 9.75 -2.39
N GLU A 77 -2.93 10.47 -2.24
CA GLU A 77 -2.33 11.22 -3.35
C GLU A 77 -1.74 10.31 -4.43
N LEU A 78 -1.38 9.09 -4.05
CA LEU A 78 -0.92 8.05 -4.94
C LEU A 78 -1.32 6.66 -4.41
N ALA A 79 -2.07 5.91 -5.22
CA ALA A 79 -2.45 4.53 -4.95
C ALA A 79 -1.73 3.58 -5.92
N ILE A 80 -0.90 2.69 -5.38
CA ILE A 80 -0.14 1.70 -6.16
C ILE A 80 -0.64 0.31 -5.82
N LEU A 81 -0.97 -0.48 -6.85
CA LEU A 81 -1.19 -1.92 -6.67
C LEU A 81 0.10 -2.68 -6.96
N VAL A 82 0.65 -3.36 -5.95
CA VAL A 82 1.77 -4.28 -6.15
C VAL A 82 1.24 -5.57 -6.78
N ALA A 83 1.59 -5.82 -8.04
CA ALA A 83 1.19 -6.98 -8.81
C ALA A 83 2.36 -7.96 -8.96
N HIS A 84 2.31 -9.05 -8.19
CA HIS A 84 3.35 -10.06 -8.23
C HIS A 84 3.11 -11.03 -9.40
N PRO A 85 4.09 -11.27 -10.29
CA PRO A 85 3.90 -12.11 -11.47
C PRO A 85 3.62 -13.59 -11.14
N GLY A 86 4.09 -14.07 -10.00
CA GLY A 86 3.76 -15.40 -9.49
C GLY A 86 2.34 -15.56 -8.95
N GLN A 87 1.55 -14.48 -8.87
CA GLN A 87 0.19 -14.53 -8.33
C GLN A 87 -0.81 -14.82 -9.45
N ARG A 88 -1.25 -16.09 -9.52
CA ARG A 88 -2.11 -16.63 -10.60
C ARG A 88 -3.47 -15.94 -10.72
N GLU A 89 -3.99 -15.37 -9.64
CA GLU A 89 -5.26 -14.66 -9.66
C GLU A 89 -5.22 -13.38 -8.82
N VAL A 90 -5.79 -12.31 -9.40
CA VAL A 90 -6.05 -11.07 -8.67
C VAL A 90 -7.09 -11.34 -7.59
N LYS A 91 -6.72 -11.13 -6.31
CA LYS A 91 -7.63 -11.30 -5.17
C LYS A 91 -8.88 -10.44 -5.36
N ALA A 92 -10.05 -10.95 -4.98
CA ALA A 92 -11.31 -10.22 -5.08
C ALA A 92 -11.26 -8.83 -4.40
N THR A 93 -10.51 -8.69 -3.32
CA THR A 93 -10.29 -7.39 -2.65
C THR A 93 -9.43 -6.43 -3.46
N ALA A 94 -8.41 -6.91 -4.16
CA ALA A 94 -7.62 -6.10 -5.08
C ALA A 94 -8.45 -5.65 -6.29
N ARG A 95 -9.30 -6.54 -6.85
CA ARG A 95 -10.20 -6.20 -7.97
C ARG A 95 -11.18 -5.06 -7.66
N ARG A 96 -11.56 -4.89 -6.40
CA ARG A 96 -12.49 -3.83 -5.96
C ARG A 96 -11.84 -2.44 -5.95
N ILE A 97 -10.52 -2.36 -5.82
CA ILE A 97 -9.80 -1.08 -5.73
C ILE A 97 -9.13 -0.67 -7.03
N LEU A 98 -9.15 -1.49 -8.08
CA LEU A 98 -8.49 -1.20 -9.36
C LEU A 98 -8.87 0.15 -9.98
N ASP A 99 -10.13 0.55 -9.88
CA ASP A 99 -10.56 1.84 -10.44
C ASP A 99 -10.01 3.04 -9.67
N ARG A 100 -9.45 2.80 -8.47
CA ARG A 100 -8.85 3.79 -7.56
C ARG A 100 -7.32 3.72 -7.51
N VAL A 101 -6.69 2.85 -8.30
CA VAL A 101 -5.21 2.81 -8.38
C VAL A 101 -4.71 3.65 -9.55
N ASP A 102 -3.60 4.33 -9.31
CA ASP A 102 -2.95 5.20 -10.28
C ASP A 102 -1.94 4.43 -11.12
N ALA A 103 -1.30 3.41 -10.55
CA ALA A 103 -0.28 2.61 -11.21
C ALA A 103 -0.23 1.18 -10.68
N LEU A 104 0.36 0.29 -11.49
CA LEU A 104 0.79 -1.04 -11.07
C LEU A 104 2.29 -1.01 -10.78
N TYR A 105 2.71 -1.69 -9.71
CA TYR A 105 4.12 -1.96 -9.44
C TYR A 105 4.39 -3.45 -9.56
N VAL A 106 5.32 -3.82 -10.44
CA VAL A 106 5.72 -5.22 -10.68
C VAL A 106 7.17 -5.37 -10.20
N PRO A 107 7.42 -6.13 -9.11
CA PRO A 107 8.74 -6.19 -8.47
C PRO A 107 9.81 -6.93 -9.28
N ASP A 108 9.42 -7.57 -10.39
CA ASP A 108 10.34 -8.23 -11.32
C ASP A 108 10.48 -7.40 -12.60
N SER A 109 11.69 -7.00 -12.95
CA SER A 109 11.94 -6.13 -14.12
C SER A 109 11.54 -6.77 -15.45
N SER A 110 11.69 -8.08 -15.60
CA SER A 110 11.30 -8.76 -16.85
C SER A 110 9.77 -8.81 -16.98
N ALA A 111 9.07 -9.11 -15.89
CA ALA A 111 7.63 -9.10 -15.82
C ALA A 111 7.05 -7.69 -15.94
N ALA A 112 7.70 -6.67 -15.36
CA ALA A 112 7.30 -5.27 -15.52
C ALA A 112 7.36 -4.85 -17.00
N ARG A 113 8.40 -5.25 -17.74
CA ARG A 113 8.51 -5.00 -19.18
C ARG A 113 7.38 -5.65 -19.97
N ALA A 114 7.03 -6.90 -19.65
CA ALA A 114 5.90 -7.60 -20.28
C ALA A 114 4.56 -6.92 -19.93
N ALA A 115 4.35 -6.57 -18.66
CA ALA A 115 3.14 -5.92 -18.17
C ALA A 115 2.89 -4.53 -18.80
N ARG A 116 3.95 -3.81 -19.19
CA ARG A 116 3.81 -2.55 -19.94
C ARG A 116 3.19 -2.75 -21.32
N GLN A 117 3.36 -3.92 -21.93
CA GLN A 117 2.74 -4.27 -23.20
C GLN A 117 1.29 -4.72 -22.99
N ASP A 118 1.08 -5.56 -21.98
CA ASP A 118 -0.23 -6.07 -21.58
C ASP A 118 -0.32 -6.29 -20.07
N PRO A 119 -1.01 -5.42 -19.31
CA PRO A 119 -1.21 -5.56 -17.87
C PRO A 119 -2.40 -6.46 -17.50
N ALA A 120 -3.21 -6.92 -18.46
CA ALA A 120 -4.43 -7.69 -18.19
C ALA A 120 -4.19 -8.96 -17.34
N PRO A 121 -3.09 -9.72 -17.53
CA PRO A 121 -2.80 -10.89 -16.68
C PRO A 121 -2.62 -10.54 -15.19
N LEU A 122 -2.24 -9.30 -14.88
CA LEU A 122 -1.91 -8.84 -13.53
C LEU A 122 -3.06 -8.08 -12.85
N ALA A 123 -3.91 -7.40 -13.63
CA ALA A 123 -5.02 -6.61 -13.13
C ALA A 123 -6.39 -7.30 -13.36
N GLY A 124 -6.42 -8.39 -14.12
CA GLY A 124 -7.66 -9.01 -14.61
C GLY A 124 -8.25 -8.25 -15.79
N GLU A 125 -9.04 -8.94 -16.61
CA GLU A 125 -9.81 -8.31 -17.68
C GLU A 125 -10.91 -7.43 -17.06
N ARG A 126 -10.65 -6.12 -16.94
CA ARG A 126 -11.73 -5.15 -16.89
C ARG A 126 -11.89 -4.56 -18.28
N SER A 127 -13.07 -4.84 -18.85
CA SER A 127 -13.61 -4.18 -20.04
C SER A 127 -13.81 -2.69 -19.73
N GLY A 128 -12.75 -1.89 -19.90
CA GLY A 128 -12.74 -0.45 -19.70
C GLY A 128 -11.35 0.09 -20.03
N SER A 129 -11.29 1.09 -20.89
CA SER A 129 -10.09 1.64 -21.57
C SER A 129 -8.93 2.12 -20.69
N ARG A 130 -8.99 1.98 -19.36
CA ARG A 130 -7.96 2.49 -18.45
C ARG A 130 -6.72 1.59 -18.51
N ARG A 131 -5.66 2.10 -19.12
CA ARG A 131 -4.32 1.52 -18.99
C ARG A 131 -3.63 2.18 -17.80
N TRP A 132 -3.26 1.38 -16.81
CA TRP A 132 -2.39 1.85 -15.73
C TRP A 132 -0.94 1.95 -16.23
N PRO A 133 -0.22 3.03 -15.90
CA PRO A 133 1.23 3.00 -15.88
C PRO A 133 1.72 1.76 -15.11
N VAL A 134 2.72 1.08 -15.67
CA VAL A 134 3.38 -0.07 -15.03
C VAL A 134 4.81 0.31 -14.67
N TRP A 135 5.06 0.34 -13.38
CA TRP A 135 6.35 0.57 -12.77
C TRP A 135 7.01 -0.74 -12.34
N GLY A 136 8.33 -0.73 -12.27
CA GLY A 136 9.15 -1.80 -11.71
C GLY A 136 10.35 -1.24 -10.95
N PRO A 137 11.32 -2.09 -10.56
CA PRO A 137 12.48 -1.67 -9.75
C PRO A 137 13.25 -0.49 -10.34
N GLN A 138 13.39 -0.44 -11.67
CA GLN A 138 14.09 0.66 -12.37
C GLN A 138 13.41 2.03 -12.27
N ASP A 139 12.14 2.07 -11.86
CA ASP A 139 11.37 3.32 -11.78
C ASP A 139 11.34 3.90 -10.35
N LEU A 140 11.88 3.20 -9.34
CA LEU A 140 11.77 3.59 -7.93
C LEU A 140 12.35 4.96 -7.62
N ASP A 141 13.53 5.29 -8.14
CA ASP A 141 14.17 6.59 -7.91
C ASP A 141 13.32 7.73 -8.47
N ARG A 142 12.73 7.51 -9.65
CA ARG A 142 11.83 8.48 -10.29
C ARG A 142 10.53 8.64 -9.50
N ILE A 143 9.91 7.54 -9.07
CA ILE A 143 8.69 7.60 -8.24
C ILE A 143 8.96 8.38 -6.96
N GLY A 144 10.08 8.11 -6.30
CA GLY A 144 10.49 8.85 -5.10
C GLY A 144 10.72 10.33 -5.37
N ALA A 145 11.31 10.69 -6.51
CA ALA A 145 11.50 12.08 -6.90
C ALA A 145 10.17 12.80 -7.20
N ASP A 146 9.27 12.14 -7.94
CA ASP A 146 7.95 12.68 -8.29
C ASP A 146 7.08 12.91 -7.04
N LEU A 147 7.17 12.03 -6.04
CA LEU A 147 6.47 12.20 -4.75
C LEU A 147 7.00 13.43 -3.98
N ARG A 148 8.32 13.58 -3.88
CA ARG A 148 8.93 14.76 -3.23
C ARG A 148 8.64 16.08 -3.96
N GLY A 149 8.48 16.03 -5.28
CA GLY A 149 8.18 17.22 -6.10
C GLY A 149 6.73 17.71 -6.02
N ARG A 150 5.83 16.95 -5.37
CA ARG A 150 4.42 17.32 -5.17
C ARG A 150 4.18 18.10 -3.88
N GLU A 151 5.16 18.16 -2.99
CA GLU A 151 5.12 18.92 -1.73
C GLU A 151 5.33 20.44 -1.93
N SER A 152 5.04 21.00 -3.12
CA SER A 152 5.26 22.42 -3.49
C SER A 152 3.97 23.19 -3.73
#